data_AF-A0A2E0TS54-F1
#
_entry.id   AF-A0A2E0TS54-F1
#
_cell.length_a   1.000
_cell.length_b   1.000
_cell.length_c   1.000
_cell.angle_alpha   90.00
_cell.angle_beta   90.00
_cell.angle_gamma   90.00
#
_symmetry.space_group_name_H-M   'P 1'
#
loop_
_entity.id
_entity.type
_entity.pdbx_description
1 polymer ?
#
loop_
_entity_poly.entity_id
_entity_poly.type
_entity_poly.pdbx_seq_one_letter_code
_entity_poly.pdbx_strand_id
1 'polypeptide(L)'
;MPTATQRLLSLPDVEEIFQAFVRNANALGAQARTARAPTEYGGADRSIEASSEIPVPARDSAPAVISLGAVPISGEPQTQPQVFGKPTEEAIHEELAASREELLGEPVSRTPGSTTQRLEAEKLVPDVESVRPPKPPVPERSEDGQIPARELDRMMADMTVLLRYGHRTEVADQLDELLRKYPEDLLLLRRVAEFHLETGSRALAIECLFRLATGLFERRNIHGMRAALEQVQVLDPENARAHKLLSLLERREA
;
A
#
# COMPACT_ATOMS: atom_id res chain seq x y z
N MET A 1 -12.37 27.88 39.89
CA MET A 1 -11.08 27.19 40.11
C MET A 1 -11.38 25.71 40.34
N PRO A 2 -11.07 24.81 39.40
CA PRO A 2 -11.28 23.38 39.61
C PRO A 2 -10.38 22.88 40.76
N THR A 3 -10.93 22.01 41.61
CA THR A 3 -10.23 21.41 42.75
C THR A 3 -9.17 20.40 42.28
N ALA A 4 -8.12 20.19 43.07
CA ALA A 4 -6.98 19.31 42.70
C ALA A 4 -7.42 17.88 42.32
N THR A 5 -8.51 17.40 42.90
CA THR A 5 -9.13 16.10 42.59
C THR A 5 -9.89 16.07 41.26
N GLN A 6 -10.44 17.20 40.79
CA GLN A 6 -11.07 17.27 39.46
C GLN A 6 -10.06 17.22 38.31
N ARG A 7 -8.81 17.64 38.53
CA ARG A 7 -7.74 17.55 37.52
C ARG A 7 -7.18 16.13 37.35
N LEU A 8 -7.37 15.25 38.32
CA LEU A 8 -6.92 13.85 38.26
C LEU A 8 -7.98 12.91 37.68
N LEU A 9 -9.25 13.34 37.63
CA LEU A 9 -10.37 12.56 37.10
C LEU A 9 -10.85 13.05 35.74
N SER A 10 -10.34 14.18 35.24
CA SER A 10 -10.51 14.53 33.84
C SER A 10 -9.75 13.51 33.00
N LEU A 11 -10.49 12.66 32.29
CA LEU A 11 -9.95 11.77 31.28
C LEU A 11 -9.01 12.59 30.38
N PRO A 12 -7.76 12.16 30.19
CA PRO A 12 -6.83 12.90 29.35
C PRO A 12 -7.44 13.04 27.96
N ASP A 13 -7.30 14.24 27.40
CA ASP A 13 -7.87 14.56 26.10
C ASP A 13 -7.29 13.60 25.06
N VAL A 14 -8.16 12.73 24.53
CA VAL A 14 -7.79 11.67 23.60
C VAL A 14 -7.12 12.27 22.35
N GLU A 15 -7.53 13.48 21.98
CA GLU A 15 -6.95 14.22 20.86
C GLU A 15 -5.51 14.67 21.18
N GLU A 16 -5.23 15.11 22.41
CA GLU A 16 -3.89 15.52 22.82
C GLU A 16 -2.93 14.32 22.89
N ILE A 17 -3.40 13.17 23.38
CA ILE A 17 -2.64 11.91 23.38
C ILE A 17 -2.34 11.47 21.94
N PHE A 18 -3.31 11.52 21.05
CA PHE A 18 -3.14 11.14 19.65
C PHE A 18 -2.14 12.07 18.93
N GLN A 19 -2.24 13.38 19.14
CA GLN A 19 -1.30 14.35 18.56
C GLN A 19 0.12 14.22 19.12
N ALA A 20 0.27 13.83 20.39
CA ALA A 20 1.58 13.52 20.97
C ALA A 20 2.18 12.25 20.34
N PHE A 21 1.35 11.23 20.12
CA PHE A 21 1.77 9.99 19.46
C PHE A 21 2.23 10.22 18.01
N VAL A 22 1.45 10.94 17.20
CA VAL A 22 1.81 11.26 15.80
C VAL A 22 3.10 12.08 15.72
N ARG A 23 3.29 13.05 16.62
CA ARG A 23 4.55 13.82 16.70
C ARG A 23 5.76 12.94 17.01
N ASN A 24 5.63 12.01 17.96
CA ASN A 24 6.72 11.08 18.28
C ASN A 24 7.02 10.11 17.13
N ALA A 25 6.00 9.57 16.46
CA ALA A 25 6.18 8.67 15.32
C ALA A 25 6.93 9.36 14.16
N ASN A 26 6.58 10.62 13.86
CA ASN A 26 7.26 11.40 12.82
C ASN A 26 8.71 11.73 13.19
N ALA A 27 8.99 12.04 14.46
CA ALA A 27 10.35 12.26 14.94
C ALA A 27 11.23 11.00 14.82
N LEU A 28 10.68 9.83 15.18
CA LEU A 28 11.38 8.55 15.03
C LEU A 28 11.65 8.19 13.56
N GLY A 29 10.67 8.45 12.68
CA GLY A 29 10.82 8.25 11.23
C GLY A 29 11.84 9.17 10.57
N ALA A 30 12.10 10.36 11.13
CA ALA A 30 13.16 11.25 10.68
C ALA A 30 14.55 10.75 11.09
N GLN A 31 14.69 10.26 12.34
CA GLN A 31 15.95 9.71 12.85
C GLN A 31 16.36 8.40 12.15
N ALA A 32 15.39 7.56 11.77
CA ALA A 32 15.66 6.34 11.00
C ALA A 32 16.24 6.62 9.60
N ARG A 33 15.94 7.79 9.00
CA ARG A 33 16.48 8.18 7.69
C ARG A 33 17.90 8.72 7.77
N THR A 34 18.29 9.31 8.91
CA THR A 34 19.66 9.81 9.12
C THR A 34 20.66 8.73 9.57
N ALA A 35 20.18 7.57 10.00
CA ALA A 35 21.04 6.47 10.47
C ALA A 35 21.61 5.57 9.36
N ARG A 36 21.18 5.72 8.09
CA ARG A 36 21.85 5.11 6.94
C ARG A 36 23.04 5.97 6.51
N ALA A 37 24.08 5.97 7.34
CA ALA A 37 25.42 6.33 6.88
C ALA A 37 25.89 5.26 5.86
N PRO A 38 26.66 5.65 4.83
CA PRO A 38 27.18 4.72 3.84
C PRO A 38 28.24 3.83 4.49
N THR A 39 27.92 2.58 4.75
CA THR A 39 28.92 1.55 5.00
C THR A 39 29.63 1.23 3.69
N GLU A 40 30.78 1.86 3.50
CA GLU A 40 31.88 1.32 2.71
C GLU A 40 32.32 -0.03 3.31
N TYR A 41 32.89 -0.90 2.45
CA TYR A 41 33.27 -2.32 2.68
C TYR A 41 32.13 -3.34 2.57
N GLY A 42 32.24 -4.44 1.83
CA GLY A 42 33.34 -5.11 1.15
C GLY A 42 32.78 -6.47 0.69
N GLY A 43 33.16 -6.94 -0.49
CA GLY A 43 32.40 -7.96 -1.23
C GLY A 43 32.50 -9.40 -0.72
N ALA A 44 31.75 -10.27 -1.40
CA ALA A 44 32.15 -11.64 -1.74
C ALA A 44 31.23 -12.17 -2.84
N ASP A 45 31.82 -12.43 -4.00
CA ASP A 45 31.26 -13.26 -5.07
C ASP A 45 30.88 -14.64 -4.54
N ARG A 46 29.63 -15.06 -4.78
CA ARG A 46 29.29 -16.48 -4.90
C ARG A 46 28.30 -16.68 -6.02
N SER A 47 28.86 -16.99 -7.19
CA SER A 47 28.19 -17.67 -8.28
C SER A 47 27.71 -19.04 -7.79
N ILE A 48 26.40 -19.26 -7.77
CA ILE A 48 25.81 -20.59 -7.65
C ILE A 48 24.98 -20.81 -8.92
N GLU A 49 25.60 -21.52 -9.86
CA GLU A 49 24.90 -22.22 -10.93
C GLU A 49 24.20 -23.43 -10.30
N ALA A 50 22.87 -23.49 -10.41
CA ALA A 50 22.12 -24.68 -10.05
C ALA A 50 21.01 -24.90 -11.09
N SER A 51 21.36 -25.71 -12.09
CA SER A 51 20.44 -26.41 -12.97
C SER A 51 19.52 -27.31 -12.14
N SER A 52 18.20 -27.18 -12.34
CA SER A 52 17.27 -28.26 -12.01
C SER A 52 16.13 -28.27 -13.03
N GLU A 53 16.12 -29.36 -13.81
CA GLU A 53 15.03 -29.77 -14.68
C GLU A 53 13.82 -30.14 -13.80
N ILE A 54 12.66 -29.54 -14.08
CA ILE A 54 11.40 -29.87 -13.42
C ILE A 54 10.56 -30.71 -14.40
N PRO A 55 10.11 -31.92 -14.02
CA PRO A 55 9.23 -32.73 -14.85
C PRO A 55 7.78 -32.21 -14.80
N VAL A 56 7.18 -32.07 -15.97
CA VAL A 56 5.79 -31.64 -16.18
C VAL A 56 4.83 -32.82 -15.95
N PRO A 57 3.87 -32.76 -15.00
CA PRO A 57 2.83 -33.77 -14.92
C PRO A 57 1.70 -33.48 -15.93
N ALA A 58 1.26 -34.55 -16.59
CA ALA A 58 0.16 -34.57 -17.56
C ALA A 58 -1.17 -34.16 -16.92
N ARG A 59 -1.87 -33.22 -17.59
CA ARG A 59 -3.24 -32.78 -17.25
C ARG A 59 -4.24 -33.60 -18.05
N ASP A 60 -4.88 -34.56 -17.40
CA ASP A 60 -6.17 -35.13 -17.83
C ASP A 60 -7.19 -34.90 -16.72
N SER A 61 -8.14 -33.99 -16.94
CA SER A 61 -9.43 -33.95 -16.24
C SER A 61 -10.35 -32.90 -16.88
N ALA A 62 -11.45 -33.37 -17.47
CA ALA A 62 -12.48 -32.61 -18.14
C ALA A 62 -13.34 -31.77 -17.16
N PRO A 63 -13.91 -30.63 -17.60
CA PRO A 63 -14.84 -29.87 -16.78
C PRO A 63 -16.27 -30.44 -16.83
N ALA A 64 -16.86 -30.67 -15.66
CA ALA A 64 -18.29 -30.91 -15.50
C ALA A 64 -19.08 -29.60 -15.70
N VAL A 65 -19.96 -29.61 -16.68
CA VAL A 65 -20.88 -28.51 -17.01
C VAL A 65 -22.00 -28.49 -15.98
N ILE A 66 -21.98 -27.54 -15.04
CA ILE A 66 -23.10 -27.27 -14.14
C ILE A 66 -23.90 -26.09 -14.73
N SER A 67 -25.05 -26.43 -15.31
CA SER A 67 -26.02 -25.49 -15.84
C SER A 67 -26.87 -24.95 -14.68
N LEU A 68 -26.64 -23.69 -14.27
CA LEU A 68 -27.48 -23.00 -13.29
C LEU A 68 -28.42 -22.02 -14.01
N GLY A 69 -29.70 -22.17 -13.70
CA GLY A 69 -30.84 -21.56 -14.39
C GLY A 69 -30.93 -20.04 -14.27
N ALA A 70 -31.51 -19.44 -15.31
CA ALA A 70 -31.82 -18.04 -15.41
C ALA A 70 -32.87 -17.62 -14.38
N VAL A 71 -32.56 -16.56 -13.62
CA VAL A 71 -33.51 -15.84 -12.76
C VAL A 71 -33.96 -14.58 -13.51
N PRO A 72 -35.28 -14.35 -13.69
CA PRO A 72 -35.78 -13.10 -14.26
C PRO A 72 -35.75 -12.00 -13.20
N ILE A 73 -34.82 -11.04 -13.33
CA ILE A 73 -34.80 -9.81 -12.52
C ILE A 73 -35.67 -8.78 -13.24
N SER A 74 -36.92 -8.70 -12.80
CA SER A 74 -37.89 -7.68 -13.17
C SER A 74 -37.77 -6.50 -12.20
N GLY A 75 -37.58 -5.28 -12.72
CA GLY A 75 -37.87 -4.05 -11.97
C GLY A 75 -36.80 -2.97 -12.06
N GLU A 76 -36.74 -2.24 -13.16
CA GLU A 76 -36.05 -0.94 -13.23
C GLU A 76 -36.92 0.15 -12.57
N PRO A 77 -36.43 0.88 -11.54
CA PRO A 77 -37.07 2.11 -11.10
C PRO A 77 -36.66 3.26 -12.02
N GLN A 78 -37.64 3.75 -12.78
CA GLN A 78 -37.55 5.00 -13.55
C GLN A 78 -37.21 6.16 -12.61
N THR A 79 -35.98 6.64 -12.68
CA THR A 79 -35.54 7.85 -11.98
C THR A 79 -35.68 9.03 -12.93
N GLN A 80 -36.63 9.93 -12.63
CA GLN A 80 -36.85 11.14 -13.42
C GLN A 80 -35.63 12.07 -13.34
N PRO A 81 -35.16 12.64 -14.47
CA PRO A 81 -34.08 13.62 -14.46
C PRO A 81 -34.57 14.94 -13.87
N GLN A 82 -34.01 15.32 -12.71
CA GLN A 82 -34.19 16.66 -12.17
C GLN A 82 -33.47 17.67 -13.07
N VAL A 83 -34.25 18.61 -13.60
CA VAL A 83 -33.81 19.73 -14.43
C VAL A 83 -33.06 20.72 -13.55
N PHE A 84 -31.72 20.69 -13.60
CA PHE A 84 -30.88 21.73 -13.01
C PHE A 84 -31.09 23.05 -13.75
N GLY A 85 -31.47 24.08 -12.99
CA GLY A 85 -31.66 25.44 -13.49
C GLY A 85 -30.39 25.98 -14.14
N LYS A 86 -30.56 26.62 -15.30
CA LYS A 86 -29.49 27.27 -16.04
C LYS A 86 -28.82 28.35 -15.17
N PRO A 87 -27.48 28.34 -15.00
CA PRO A 87 -26.78 29.44 -14.37
C PRO A 87 -26.90 30.68 -15.28
N THR A 88 -27.25 31.80 -14.65
CA THR A 88 -27.41 33.11 -15.27
C THR A 88 -26.06 33.59 -15.83
N GLU A 89 -26.01 33.89 -17.13
CA GLU A 89 -24.80 34.25 -17.90
C GLU A 89 -24.11 35.55 -17.43
N GLU A 90 -24.74 36.32 -16.55
CA GLU A 90 -24.23 37.64 -16.14
C GLU A 90 -23.15 37.59 -15.04
N ALA A 91 -22.93 36.44 -14.39
CA ALA A 91 -21.95 36.33 -13.30
C ALA A 91 -20.51 35.94 -13.75
N ILE A 92 -20.30 35.60 -15.03
CA ILE A 92 -18.99 35.09 -15.51
C ILE A 92 -18.12 36.22 -16.10
N HIS A 93 -18.69 37.39 -16.41
CA HIS A 93 -17.97 38.44 -17.13
C HIS A 93 -17.21 39.44 -16.24
N GLU A 94 -17.42 39.46 -14.92
CA GLU A 94 -16.78 40.45 -14.03
C GLU A 94 -15.47 39.94 -13.40
N GLU A 95 -15.28 38.63 -13.27
CA GLU A 95 -14.06 38.05 -12.68
C GLU A 95 -12.87 37.97 -13.66
N LEU A 96 -13.13 38.01 -14.97
CA LEU A 96 -12.09 37.94 -16.02
C LEU A 96 -11.35 39.26 -16.28
N ALA A 97 -11.80 40.39 -15.74
CA ALA A 97 -11.13 41.68 -15.92
C ALA A 97 -9.99 41.91 -14.92
N ALA A 98 -10.01 41.25 -13.75
CA ALA A 98 -9.03 41.47 -12.69
C ALA A 98 -7.72 40.65 -12.85
N SER A 99 -7.71 39.57 -13.64
CA SER A 99 -6.53 38.69 -13.79
C SER A 99 -5.63 39.01 -14.99
N ARG A 100 -5.89 40.10 -15.74
CA ARG A 100 -5.16 40.40 -16.98
C ARG A 100 -3.95 41.33 -16.81
N GLU A 101 -3.84 42.06 -15.70
CA GLU A 101 -2.74 43.02 -15.47
C GLU A 101 -1.51 42.44 -14.76
N GLU A 102 -1.58 41.23 -14.17
CA GLU A 102 -0.44 40.62 -13.47
C GLU A 102 0.49 39.80 -14.39
N LEU A 103 0.22 39.79 -15.70
CA LEU A 103 0.93 38.99 -16.71
C LEU A 103 1.99 39.77 -17.51
N LEU A 104 2.35 40.97 -17.05
CA LEU A 104 3.40 41.79 -17.65
C LEU A 104 4.69 41.70 -16.82
N GLY A 105 5.51 40.71 -17.14
CA GLY A 105 6.95 40.95 -17.21
C GLY A 105 7.83 40.25 -16.18
N GLU A 106 7.70 38.94 -16.01
CA GLU A 106 8.91 38.16 -15.71
C GLU A 106 9.66 37.90 -17.03
N PRO A 107 10.95 38.29 -17.15
CA PRO A 107 11.72 37.98 -18.34
C PRO A 107 11.78 36.46 -18.48
N VAL A 108 11.08 35.94 -19.49
CA VAL A 108 11.10 34.52 -19.87
C VAL A 108 12.55 34.16 -20.16
N SER A 109 13.25 33.67 -19.13
CA SER A 109 14.58 33.11 -19.29
C SER A 109 14.40 31.96 -20.27
N ARG A 110 14.88 32.15 -21.50
CA ARG A 110 14.82 31.12 -22.52
C ARG A 110 15.68 29.99 -21.99
N THR A 111 15.04 28.96 -21.47
CA THR A 111 15.72 27.77 -20.98
C THR A 111 16.61 27.29 -22.12
N PRO A 112 17.95 27.27 -21.93
CA PRO A 112 18.85 26.84 -23.00
C PRO A 112 18.45 25.43 -23.43
N GLY A 113 18.44 25.17 -24.74
CA GLY A 113 18.09 23.86 -25.28
C GLY A 113 18.97 22.76 -24.68
N SER A 114 18.47 21.51 -24.63
CA SER A 114 19.15 20.40 -23.95
C SER A 114 20.57 20.13 -24.49
N THR A 115 20.82 20.51 -25.75
CA THR A 115 22.14 20.46 -26.39
C THR A 115 23.11 21.49 -25.83
N THR A 116 22.66 22.74 -25.62
CA THR A 116 23.50 23.80 -25.02
C THR A 116 23.77 23.52 -23.55
N GLN A 117 22.79 23.00 -22.81
CA GLN A 117 22.98 22.61 -21.41
C GLN A 117 24.00 21.48 -21.24
N ARG A 118 24.04 20.49 -22.15
CA ARG A 118 25.05 19.42 -22.12
C ARG A 118 26.46 19.95 -22.31
N LEU A 119 26.67 20.85 -23.27
CA LEU A 119 27.99 21.43 -23.56
C LEU A 119 28.50 22.35 -22.43
N GLU A 120 27.60 23.08 -21.78
CA GLU A 120 27.96 23.88 -20.60
C GLU A 120 28.23 23.00 -19.38
N ALA A 121 27.48 21.92 -19.19
CA ALA A 121 27.71 20.96 -18.10
C ALA A 121 29.06 20.22 -18.25
N GLU A 122 29.43 19.83 -19.48
CA GLU A 122 30.75 19.24 -19.76
C GLU A 122 31.91 20.19 -19.44
N LYS A 123 31.73 21.50 -19.63
CA LYS A 123 32.75 22.50 -19.25
C LYS A 123 32.87 22.72 -17.75
N LEU A 124 31.77 22.60 -17.00
CA LEU A 124 31.71 22.90 -15.58
C LEU A 124 32.18 21.73 -14.70
N VAL A 125 32.10 20.49 -15.19
CA VAL A 125 32.49 19.31 -14.44
C VAL A 125 33.44 18.46 -15.29
N PRO A 126 34.76 18.76 -15.31
CA PRO A 126 35.73 18.04 -16.14
C PRO A 126 35.87 16.54 -15.78
N ASP A 127 35.40 16.13 -14.59
CA ASP A 127 35.57 14.78 -14.06
C ASP A 127 34.33 13.87 -14.23
N VAL A 128 33.36 14.23 -15.08
CA VAL A 128 32.12 13.42 -15.27
C VAL A 128 32.42 12.01 -15.78
N GLU A 129 33.49 11.82 -16.58
CA GLU A 129 33.90 10.49 -17.03
C GLU A 129 34.43 9.59 -15.88
N SER A 130 34.87 10.18 -14.78
CA SER A 130 35.31 9.45 -13.58
C SER A 130 34.16 9.06 -12.65
N VAL A 131 32.99 9.70 -12.79
CA VAL A 131 31.80 9.39 -12.01
C VAL A 131 31.21 8.08 -12.53
N ARG A 132 31.54 6.99 -11.83
CA ARG A 132 30.98 5.66 -12.10
C ARG A 132 29.46 5.80 -12.20
N PRO A 133 28.81 5.36 -13.30
CA PRO A 133 27.37 5.47 -13.44
C PRO A 133 26.71 4.82 -12.22
N PRO A 134 25.64 5.43 -11.66
CA PRO A 134 24.99 4.90 -10.49
C PRO A 134 24.64 3.43 -10.76
N LYS A 135 25.08 2.55 -9.86
CA LYS A 135 24.82 1.11 -9.99
C LYS A 135 23.32 0.94 -10.22
N PRO A 136 22.89 0.21 -11.27
CA PRO A 136 21.48 0.03 -11.54
C PRO A 136 20.78 -0.44 -10.26
N PRO A 137 19.60 0.12 -9.93
CA PRO A 137 18.93 -0.20 -8.68
C PRO A 137 18.77 -1.72 -8.61
N VAL A 138 19.23 -2.30 -7.50
CA VAL A 138 19.07 -3.74 -7.27
C VAL A 138 17.57 -4.02 -7.36
N PRO A 139 17.12 -4.95 -8.21
CA PRO A 139 15.71 -5.29 -8.28
C PRO A 139 15.26 -5.67 -6.88
N GLU A 140 14.26 -4.95 -6.36
CA GLU A 140 13.61 -5.21 -5.08
C GLU A 140 12.91 -6.57 -5.17
N ARG A 141 13.68 -7.65 -5.05
CA ARG A 141 13.14 -8.97 -4.78
C ARG A 141 12.83 -8.97 -3.29
N SER A 142 11.61 -8.55 -2.95
CA SER A 142 11.08 -8.73 -1.62
C SER A 142 11.20 -10.20 -1.27
N GLU A 143 11.95 -10.52 -0.22
CA GLU A 143 12.19 -11.91 0.23
C GLU A 143 10.88 -12.69 0.46
N ASP A 144 9.77 -11.96 0.62
CA ASP A 144 8.46 -12.48 0.95
C ASP A 144 7.41 -12.43 -0.19
N GLY A 145 7.68 -11.76 -1.33
CA GLY A 145 6.66 -11.45 -2.35
C GLY A 145 7.07 -11.76 -3.78
N GLN A 146 6.12 -12.26 -4.57
CA GLN A 146 6.25 -12.47 -6.02
C GLN A 146 6.07 -11.16 -6.79
N ILE A 147 5.23 -10.26 -6.27
CA ILE A 147 4.97 -8.94 -6.84
C ILE A 147 5.99 -7.92 -6.29
N PRO A 148 6.62 -7.10 -7.14
CA PRO A 148 7.44 -5.98 -6.66
C PRO A 148 6.62 -5.04 -5.77
N ALA A 149 7.16 -4.66 -4.60
CA ALA A 149 6.44 -3.85 -3.62
C ALA A 149 5.84 -2.56 -4.21
N ARG A 150 6.59 -1.88 -5.09
CA ARG A 150 6.12 -0.65 -5.76
C ARG A 150 4.94 -0.87 -6.69
N GLU A 151 4.88 -2.02 -7.35
CA GLU A 151 3.77 -2.36 -8.24
C GLU A 151 2.53 -2.69 -7.41
N LEU A 152 2.70 -3.45 -6.33
CA LEU A 152 1.64 -3.74 -5.38
C LEU A 152 1.06 -2.47 -4.76
N ASP A 153 1.90 -1.56 -4.27
CA ASP A 153 1.44 -0.29 -3.68
C ASP A 153 0.66 0.57 -4.70
N ARG A 154 1.05 0.57 -5.99
CA ARG A 154 0.29 1.25 -7.06
C ARG A 154 -1.09 0.63 -7.25
N MET A 155 -1.18 -0.71 -7.33
CA MET A 155 -2.46 -1.40 -7.47
C MET A 155 -3.40 -1.12 -6.28
N MET A 156 -2.87 -1.11 -5.05
CA MET A 156 -3.67 -0.77 -3.86
C MET A 156 -4.16 0.69 -3.89
N ALA A 157 -3.32 1.62 -4.37
CA ALA A 157 -3.70 3.02 -4.54
C ALA A 157 -4.83 3.18 -5.58
N ASP A 158 -4.75 2.49 -6.71
CA ASP A 158 -5.78 2.51 -7.75
C ASP A 158 -7.12 1.95 -7.24
N MET A 159 -7.09 0.84 -6.50
CA MET A 159 -8.29 0.29 -5.84
C MET A 159 -8.89 1.24 -4.80
N THR A 160 -8.05 1.97 -4.07
CA THR A 160 -8.53 3.00 -3.12
C THR A 160 -9.28 4.10 -3.85
N VAL A 161 -8.81 4.51 -5.04
CA VAL A 161 -9.50 5.48 -5.90
C VAL A 161 -10.84 4.91 -6.38
N LEU A 162 -10.88 3.66 -6.84
CA LEU A 162 -12.12 2.99 -7.26
C LEU A 162 -13.17 2.94 -6.13
N LEU A 163 -12.75 2.69 -4.89
CA LEU A 163 -13.65 2.72 -3.73
C LEU A 163 -14.24 4.11 -3.47
N ARG A 164 -13.46 5.18 -3.67
CA ARG A 164 -13.96 6.56 -3.53
C ARG A 164 -15.06 6.90 -4.55
N TYR A 165 -15.01 6.29 -5.73
CA TYR A 165 -16.05 6.40 -6.76
C TYR A 165 -17.20 5.39 -6.61
N GLY A 166 -17.17 4.54 -5.58
CA GLY A 166 -18.25 3.59 -5.29
C GLY A 166 -18.15 2.24 -6.01
N HIS A 167 -17.04 1.97 -6.71
CA HIS A 167 -16.82 0.70 -7.44
C HIS A 167 -16.40 -0.46 -6.52
N ARG A 168 -17.23 -0.77 -5.51
CA ARG A 168 -16.90 -1.77 -4.47
C ARG A 168 -16.80 -3.19 -5.00
N THR A 169 -17.68 -3.57 -5.93
CA THR A 169 -17.70 -4.92 -6.52
C THR A 169 -16.46 -5.17 -7.37
N GLU A 170 -16.08 -4.19 -8.19
CA GLU A 170 -14.89 -4.28 -9.04
C GLU A 170 -13.61 -4.42 -8.21
N VAL A 171 -13.49 -3.69 -7.10
CA VAL A 171 -12.35 -3.82 -6.18
C VAL A 171 -12.33 -5.20 -5.53
N ALA A 172 -13.48 -5.75 -5.14
CA ALA A 172 -13.56 -7.10 -4.60
C ALA A 172 -13.12 -8.14 -5.64
N ASP A 173 -13.61 -8.02 -6.88
CA ASP A 173 -13.25 -8.92 -7.98
C ASP A 173 -11.75 -8.87 -8.30
N GLN A 174 -11.16 -7.66 -8.34
CA GLN A 174 -9.72 -7.47 -8.56
C GLN A 174 -8.87 -8.04 -7.42
N LEU A 175 -9.28 -7.86 -6.17
CA LEU A 175 -8.59 -8.45 -5.02
C LEU A 175 -8.67 -9.99 -5.05
N ASP A 176 -9.84 -10.54 -5.36
CA ASP A 176 -10.03 -11.98 -5.48
C ASP A 176 -9.22 -12.57 -6.65
N GLU A 177 -9.08 -11.83 -7.76
CA GLU A 177 -8.23 -12.22 -8.87
C GLU A 177 -6.75 -12.21 -8.46
N LEU A 178 -6.28 -11.18 -7.77
CA LEU A 178 -4.90 -11.09 -7.28
C LEU A 178 -4.57 -12.23 -6.32
N LEU A 179 -5.45 -12.50 -5.35
CA LEU A 179 -5.26 -13.59 -4.39
C LEU A 179 -5.27 -14.97 -5.05
N ARG A 180 -6.04 -15.15 -6.13
CA ARG A 180 -6.01 -16.38 -6.94
C ARG A 180 -4.72 -16.52 -7.75
N LYS A 181 -4.21 -15.41 -8.28
CA LYS A 181 -2.99 -15.38 -9.10
C LYS A 181 -1.73 -15.59 -8.25
N TYR A 182 -1.73 -15.09 -7.02
CA TYR A 182 -0.58 -15.10 -6.12
C TYR A 182 -0.96 -15.64 -4.73
N PRO A 183 -1.36 -16.92 -4.61
CA PRO A 183 -1.92 -17.47 -3.37
C PRO A 183 -0.91 -17.57 -2.22
N GLU A 184 0.39 -17.67 -2.55
CA GLU A 184 1.49 -17.84 -1.59
C GLU A 184 2.28 -16.54 -1.33
N ASP A 185 1.84 -15.42 -1.90
CA ASP A 185 2.51 -14.14 -1.72
C ASP A 185 2.13 -13.52 -0.37
N LEU A 186 3.08 -13.56 0.58
CA LEU A 186 2.88 -13.10 1.95
C LEU A 186 2.80 -11.56 2.01
N LEU A 187 3.52 -10.87 1.12
CA LEU A 187 3.49 -9.42 1.04
C LEU A 187 2.11 -8.95 0.53
N LEU A 188 1.57 -9.63 -0.48
CA LEU A 188 0.21 -9.39 -0.97
C LEU A 188 -0.81 -9.59 0.15
N LEU A 189 -0.80 -10.73 0.85
CA LEU A 189 -1.75 -11.01 1.93
C LEU A 189 -1.71 -9.94 3.03
N ARG A 190 -0.51 -9.47 3.39
CA ARG A 190 -0.34 -8.38 4.35
C ARG A 190 -0.95 -7.07 3.84
N ARG A 191 -0.67 -6.67 2.59
CA ARG A 191 -1.23 -5.44 2.02
C ARG A 191 -2.74 -5.49 1.85
N VAL A 192 -3.29 -6.64 1.48
CA VAL A 192 -4.76 -6.82 1.40
C VAL A 192 -5.39 -6.73 2.79
N ALA A 193 -4.75 -7.28 3.83
CA ALA A 193 -5.23 -7.11 5.20
C ALA A 193 -5.23 -5.63 5.62
N GLU A 194 -4.14 -4.90 5.37
CA GLU A 194 -4.03 -3.46 5.65
C GLU A 194 -5.10 -2.66 4.87
N PHE A 195 -5.29 -2.96 3.59
CA PHE A 195 -6.35 -2.36 2.77
C PHE A 195 -7.76 -2.58 3.34
N HIS A 196 -8.05 -3.79 3.82
CA HIS A 196 -9.32 -4.06 4.48
C HIS A 196 -9.49 -3.31 5.82
N LEU A 197 -8.40 -3.07 6.56
CA LEU A 197 -8.45 -2.25 7.77
C LEU A 197 -8.72 -0.78 7.45
N GLU A 198 -8.06 -0.24 6.42
CA GLU A 198 -8.26 1.15 5.97
C GLU A 198 -9.69 1.40 5.49
N THR A 199 -10.31 0.39 4.86
CA THR A 199 -11.69 0.46 4.38
C THR A 199 -12.74 0.12 5.44
N GLY A 200 -12.33 -0.24 6.65
CA GLY A 200 -13.20 -0.59 7.78
C GLY A 200 -13.76 -2.02 7.74
N SER A 201 -13.30 -2.86 6.82
CA SER A 201 -13.73 -4.26 6.65
C SER A 201 -12.98 -5.22 7.60
N ARG A 202 -13.14 -5.02 8.91
CA ARG A 202 -12.39 -5.74 9.96
C ARG A 202 -12.43 -7.27 9.85
N ALA A 203 -13.58 -7.85 9.53
CA ALA A 203 -13.73 -9.30 9.41
C ALA A 203 -12.86 -9.90 8.29
N LEU A 204 -12.82 -9.25 7.13
CA LEU A 204 -11.99 -9.69 5.99
C LEU A 204 -10.50 -9.53 6.28
N ALA A 205 -10.12 -8.47 6.98
CA ALA A 205 -8.73 -8.27 7.42
C ALA A 205 -8.26 -9.42 8.34
N ILE A 206 -9.10 -9.83 9.30
CA ILE A 206 -8.81 -10.96 10.20
C ILE A 206 -8.62 -12.26 9.41
N GLU A 207 -9.49 -12.55 8.45
CA GLU A 207 -9.35 -13.72 7.58
C GLU A 207 -8.03 -13.69 6.77
N CYS A 208 -7.65 -12.53 6.24
CA CYS A 208 -6.38 -12.36 5.53
C CYS A 208 -5.16 -12.56 6.46
N LEU A 209 -5.22 -12.05 7.69
CA LEU A 209 -4.15 -12.26 8.69
C LEU A 209 -4.01 -13.73 9.09
N PHE A 210 -5.11 -14.49 9.19
CA PHE A 210 -5.02 -15.93 9.41
C PHE A 210 -4.39 -16.68 8.24
N ARG A 211 -4.72 -16.31 6.99
CA ARG A 211 -4.05 -16.86 5.79
C ARG A 211 -2.56 -16.54 5.79
N LEU A 212 -2.20 -15.30 6.13
CA LEU A 212 -0.81 -14.86 6.28
C LEU A 212 -0.08 -15.68 7.35
N ALA A 213 -0.69 -15.88 8.52
CA ALA A 213 -0.12 -16.68 9.60
C ALA A 213 0.09 -18.15 9.18
N THR A 214 -0.83 -18.73 8.41
CA THR A 214 -0.67 -20.07 7.82
C THR A 214 0.52 -20.12 6.86
N GLY A 215 0.63 -19.18 5.91
CA GLY A 215 1.76 -19.13 4.98
C GLY A 215 3.11 -18.92 5.68
N LEU A 216 3.15 -18.09 6.73
CA LEU A 216 4.35 -17.90 7.56
C LEU A 216 4.74 -19.16 8.33
N PHE A 217 3.76 -19.92 8.82
CA PHE A 217 3.99 -21.21 9.47
C PHE A 217 4.61 -22.23 8.52
N GLU A 218 4.11 -22.32 7.29
CA GLU A 218 4.62 -23.24 6.25
C GLU A 218 6.09 -22.95 5.93
N ARG A 219 6.47 -21.67 5.89
CA ARG A 219 7.86 -21.23 5.72
C ARG A 219 8.72 -21.30 6.99
N ARG A 220 8.17 -21.82 8.09
CA ARG A 220 8.80 -21.90 9.42
C ARG A 220 9.19 -20.54 10.02
N ASN A 221 8.55 -19.45 9.58
CA ASN A 221 8.73 -18.12 10.14
C ASN A 221 7.81 -17.94 11.37
N ILE A 222 8.25 -18.48 12.52
CA ILE A 222 7.47 -18.48 13.76
C ILE A 222 7.25 -17.05 14.28
N HIS A 223 8.27 -16.20 14.20
CA HIS A 223 8.18 -14.81 14.66
C HIS A 223 7.14 -14.02 13.85
N GLY A 224 7.15 -14.16 12.52
CA GLY A 224 6.14 -13.53 11.67
C GLY A 224 4.73 -14.05 11.97
N MET A 225 4.58 -15.36 12.13
CA MET A 225 3.28 -15.96 12.48
C MET A 225 2.75 -15.42 13.80
N ARG A 226 3.58 -15.32 14.84
CA ARG A 226 3.22 -14.73 16.14
C ARG A 226 2.74 -13.29 15.97
N ALA A 227 3.50 -12.45 15.26
CA ALA A 227 3.15 -11.05 15.03
C ALA A 227 1.81 -10.90 14.30
N ALA A 228 1.53 -11.74 13.29
CA ALA A 228 0.24 -11.72 12.59
C ALA A 228 -0.93 -12.10 13.52
N LEU A 229 -0.75 -13.10 14.40
CA LEU A 229 -1.78 -13.51 15.36
C LEU A 229 -2.00 -12.48 16.48
N GLU A 230 -0.95 -11.80 16.93
CA GLU A 230 -1.06 -10.69 17.88
C GLU A 230 -1.86 -9.52 17.26
N GLN A 231 -1.65 -9.21 15.98
CA GLN A 231 -2.48 -8.24 15.26
C GLN A 231 -3.95 -8.67 15.23
N VAL A 232 -4.24 -9.96 15.02
CA VAL A 232 -5.62 -10.47 15.14
C VAL A 232 -6.18 -10.25 16.53
N GLN A 233 -5.41 -10.45 17.61
CA GLN A 233 -5.88 -10.18 18.97
C GLN A 233 -6.14 -8.69 19.23
N VAL A 234 -5.31 -7.80 18.70
CA VAL A 234 -5.56 -6.34 18.76
C VAL A 234 -6.87 -6.01 18.05
N LEU A 235 -7.10 -6.65 16.90
CA LEU A 235 -8.31 -6.52 16.12
C LEU A 235 -9.48 -7.38 16.60
N ASP A 236 -9.36 -8.27 17.58
CA ASP A 236 -10.46 -9.05 18.12
C ASP A 236 -9.97 -9.73 19.40
N PRO A 237 -10.07 -9.05 20.55
CA PRO A 237 -9.51 -9.56 21.81
C PRO A 237 -10.13 -10.88 22.26
N GLU A 238 -11.36 -11.16 21.83
CA GLU A 238 -12.10 -12.37 22.19
C GLU A 238 -11.92 -13.50 21.17
N ASN A 239 -11.02 -13.33 20.19
CA ASN A 239 -10.80 -14.32 19.15
C ASN A 239 -10.18 -15.61 19.69
N ALA A 240 -11.02 -16.59 20.02
CA ALA A 240 -10.60 -17.87 20.58
C ALA A 240 -9.59 -18.62 19.69
N ARG A 241 -9.68 -18.45 18.36
CA ARG A 241 -8.76 -19.09 17.40
C ARG A 241 -7.34 -18.52 17.53
N ALA A 242 -7.19 -17.20 17.64
CA ALA A 242 -5.90 -16.56 17.80
C ALA A 242 -5.24 -16.96 19.14
N HIS A 243 -5.98 -16.92 20.24
CA HIS A 243 -5.52 -17.36 21.57
C HIS A 243 -5.02 -18.81 21.56
N LYS A 244 -5.79 -19.71 20.95
CA LYS A 244 -5.40 -21.13 20.84
C LYS A 244 -4.10 -21.28 20.07
N LEU A 245 -3.95 -20.63 18.91
CA LEU A 245 -2.75 -20.74 18.09
C LEU A 245 -1.51 -20.15 18.79
N LEU A 246 -1.64 -19.00 19.46
CA LEU A 246 -0.55 -18.42 20.23
C LEU A 246 -0.11 -19.32 21.39
N SER A 247 -1.05 -19.91 22.13
CA SER A 247 -0.72 -20.86 23.21
C SER A 247 0.01 -22.11 22.71
N LEU A 248 -0.26 -22.55 21.48
CA LEU A 248 0.44 -23.68 20.86
C LEU A 248 1.87 -23.30 20.44
N LEU A 249 2.08 -22.06 19.98
CA LEU A 249 3.41 -21.56 19.65
C LEU A 249 4.27 -21.42 20.91
N GLU A 250 3.74 -20.87 22.00
CA GLU A 250 4.44 -20.76 23.28
C GLU A 250 4.88 -22.11 23.83
N ARG A 251 4.01 -23.13 23.77
CA ARG A 251 4.35 -24.50 24.19
C ARG A 251 5.43 -25.17 23.35
N ARG A 252 5.64 -24.72 22.12
CA ARG A 252 6.66 -25.27 21.22
C ARG A 252 8.02 -24.61 21.42
N GLU A 253 8.04 -23.37 21.90
CA GLU A 253 9.26 -22.63 22.21
C GLU A 253 9.84 -22.96 23.59
N ALA A 254 9.00 -23.44 24.52
CA ALA A 254 9.40 -23.93 25.85
C ALA A 254 10.04 -25.33 25.80
#